data_AF-J9F5A2-F1
#
_entry.id   AF-J9F5A2-F1
#
_cell.length_a   1.000
_cell.length_b   1.000
_cell.length_c   1.000
_cell.angle_alpha   90.00
_cell.angle_beta   90.00
_cell.angle_gamma   90.00
#
_symmetry.space_group_name_H-M   'P 1'
#
loop_
_entity.id
_entity.type
_entity.pdbx_description
1 polymer ?
#
loop_
_entity_poly.entity_id
_entity_poly.type
_entity_poly.pdbx_seq_one_letter_code
_entity_poly.pdbx_strand_id
1 'polypeptide(L)'
;MAKKKNAEQDVGLVRMFNEMKKSHPDALLLFRNGNFYELYKDDAVKASVILAWQLSEKILPLEKDPIKMLSFPDFELDKHLPKLVRSGERVAI
;
A
#
# COMPACT_ATOMS: atom_id res chain seq x y z
N MET A 1 -7.27 6.19 22.68
CA MET A 1 -7.55 7.30 21.75
C MET A 1 -6.70 7.25 20.45
N ALA A 2 -6.23 6.08 19.99
CA ALA A 2 -5.31 5.98 18.84
C ALA A 2 -5.98 5.74 17.47
N LYS A 3 -7.24 5.28 17.43
CA LYS A 3 -7.91 4.91 16.16
C LYS A 3 -8.34 6.08 15.28
N LYS A 4 -8.50 7.29 15.83
CA LYS A 4 -9.06 8.45 15.11
C LYS A 4 -8.01 9.24 14.30
N LYS A 5 -6.75 9.26 14.75
CA LYS A 5 -5.66 10.00 14.07
C LYS A 5 -5.23 9.34 12.76
N ASN A 6 -5.20 8.00 12.71
CA ASN A 6 -4.76 7.27 11.53
C ASN A 6 -5.75 7.42 10.35
N ALA A 7 -7.06 7.47 10.58
CA ALA A 7 -8.03 7.49 9.49
C ALA A 7 -7.93 8.74 8.59
N GLU A 8 -7.67 9.91 9.15
CA GLU A 8 -7.47 11.14 8.36
C GLU A 8 -6.16 11.10 7.57
N GLN A 9 -5.09 10.55 8.18
CA GLN A 9 -3.81 10.34 7.51
C GLN A 9 -3.92 9.32 6.38
N ASP A 10 -4.63 8.21 6.60
CA ASP A 10 -4.87 7.16 5.61
C ASP A 10 -5.65 7.71 4.40
N VAL A 11 -6.64 8.58 4.62
CA VAL A 11 -7.35 9.23 3.51
C VAL A 11 -6.41 10.12 2.70
N GLY A 12 -5.54 10.88 3.37
CA GLY A 12 -4.53 11.69 2.70
C GLY A 12 -3.60 10.83 1.84
N LEU A 13 -3.09 9.72 2.39
CA LEU A 13 -2.19 8.79 1.70
C LEU A 13 -2.88 8.10 0.51
N VAL A 14 -4.12 7.65 0.67
CA VAL A 14 -4.88 7.06 -0.44
C VAL A 14 -5.16 8.07 -1.55
N ARG A 15 -5.42 9.33 -1.21
CA ARG A 15 -5.56 10.38 -2.22
C ARG A 15 -4.26 10.62 -2.97
N MET A 16 -3.14 10.71 -2.25
CA MET A 16 -1.80 10.83 -2.86
C MET A 16 -1.47 9.62 -3.73
N PHE A 17 -1.82 8.40 -3.29
CA PHE A 17 -1.72 7.19 -4.08
C PHE A 17 -2.46 7.33 -5.41
N ASN A 18 -3.74 7.75 -5.39
CA ASN A 18 -4.52 7.91 -6.62
C ASN A 18 -3.91 8.94 -7.57
N GLU A 19 -3.31 10.01 -7.05
CA GLU A 19 -2.63 11.05 -7.84
C GLU A 19 -1.32 10.52 -8.44
N MET A 20 -0.48 9.87 -7.63
CA MET A 20 0.80 9.30 -8.07
C MET A 20 0.62 8.14 -9.04
N LYS A 21 -0.43 7.33 -8.86
CA LYS A 21 -0.75 6.20 -9.73
C LYS A 21 -1.14 6.66 -11.14
N LYS A 22 -1.68 7.87 -11.31
CA LYS A 22 -1.91 8.45 -12.65
C LYS A 22 -0.60 8.72 -13.38
N SER A 23 0.43 9.14 -12.66
CA SER A 23 1.76 9.39 -13.24
C SER A 23 2.59 8.11 -13.39
N HIS A 24 2.34 7.10 -12.55
CA HIS A 24 3.06 5.83 -12.54
C HIS A 24 2.09 4.63 -12.48
N PRO A 25 1.33 4.37 -13.55
CA PRO A 25 0.34 3.27 -13.56
C PRO A 25 1.01 1.90 -13.44
N ASP A 26 2.22 1.75 -13.98
CA ASP A 26 2.94 0.47 -14.07
C ASP A 26 3.80 0.14 -12.84
N ALA A 27 3.83 1.02 -11.84
CA ALA A 27 4.64 0.83 -10.63
C ALA A 27 3.77 0.59 -9.40
N LEU A 28 4.18 -0.37 -8.56
CA LEU A 28 3.70 -0.57 -7.21
C LEU A 28 4.22 0.56 -6.32
N LEU A 29 3.31 1.35 -5.77
CA LEU A 29 3.65 2.46 -4.89
C LEU A 29 3.68 1.98 -3.43
N LEU A 30 4.87 2.04 -2.82
CA LEU A 30 5.11 1.76 -1.41
C LEU A 30 5.20 3.07 -0.63
N PHE A 31 4.26 3.31 0.27
CA PHE A 31 4.28 4.49 1.14
C PHE A 31 4.96 4.11 2.45
N ARG A 32 6.02 4.85 2.81
CA ARG A 32 6.67 4.69 4.11
C ARG A 32 5.90 5.45 5.19
N ASN A 33 5.29 4.72 6.11
CA ASN A 33 4.60 5.27 7.28
C ASN A 33 5.34 4.86 8.55
N GLY A 34 6.38 5.63 8.90
CA GLY A 34 7.27 5.33 10.02
C GLY A 34 8.08 4.06 9.80
N ASN A 35 7.75 3.00 10.54
CA ASN A 35 8.42 1.69 10.52
C ASN A 35 7.69 0.66 9.64
N PHE A 36 6.67 1.08 8.89
CA PHE A 36 5.91 0.21 8.00
C PHE A 36 5.91 0.77 6.59
N TYR A 37 5.89 -0.14 5.61
CA TYR A 37 5.53 0.18 4.25
C TYR A 37 4.09 -0.22 4.00
N GLU A 38 3.36 0.65 3.30
CA GLU A 38 1.94 0.48 3.01
C GLU A 38 1.70 0.57 1.51
N LEU A 39 0.87 -0.34 1.00
CA LEU A 39 0.32 -0.29 -0.35
C LEU A 39 -1.21 -0.20 -0.27
N TYR A 40 -1.81 0.37 -1.29
CA TYR A 40 -3.25 0.61 -1.34
C TYR A 40 -3.88 0.12 -2.65
N LYS A 41 -5.18 -0.16 -2.61
CA LYS A 41 -6.03 -0.55 -3.75
C LYS A 41 -5.45 -1.73 -4.53
N ASP A 42 -5.32 -1.62 -5.85
CA ASP A 42 -4.80 -2.67 -6.72
C ASP A 42 -3.36 -3.08 -6.39
N ASP A 43 -2.52 -2.13 -5.96
CA ASP A 43 -1.12 -2.43 -5.63
C ASP A 43 -1.04 -3.34 -4.41
N ALA A 44 -1.93 -3.13 -3.44
CA ALA A 44 -2.06 -4.01 -2.28
C ALA A 44 -2.50 -5.43 -2.68
N VAL A 45 -3.44 -5.55 -3.62
CA VAL A 45 -3.91 -6.86 -4.13
C VAL A 45 -2.78 -7.59 -4.84
N LYS A 46 -2.09 -6.92 -5.76
CA LYS A 46 -0.96 -7.49 -6.49
C LYS A 46 0.14 -7.95 -5.53
N ALA A 47 0.55 -7.07 -4.62
CA ALA A 47 1.58 -7.39 -3.63
C ALA A 47 1.15 -8.54 -2.71
N SER A 48 -0.13 -8.60 -2.31
CA SER A 48 -0.68 -9.70 -1.50
C SER A 48 -0.54 -11.04 -2.22
N VAL A 49 -0.82 -11.10 -3.53
CA VAL A 49 -0.67 -12.33 -4.33
C VAL A 49 0.81 -12.72 -4.49
N ILE A 50 1.69 -11.77 -4.81
CA ILE A 50 3.12 -12.04 -5.03
C ILE A 50 3.82 -12.45 -3.74
N LEU A 51 3.51 -11.76 -2.64
CA LEU A 51 4.13 -12.00 -1.33
C LEU A 51 3.41 -13.10 -0.53
N ALA A 52 2.26 -13.57 -1.01
CA ALA A 52 1.35 -14.48 -0.30
C ALA A 52 0.98 -13.95 1.10
N TRP A 53 0.69 -12.65 1.18
CA TRP A 53 0.40 -11.94 2.43
C TRP A 53 -1.07 -11.61 2.60
N GLN A 54 -1.51 -11.53 3.85
CA GLN A 54 -2.89 -11.22 4.17
C GLN A 54 -3.21 -9.76 3.83
N LEU A 55 -4.17 -9.60 2.92
CA LEU A 55 -4.73 -8.31 2.57
C LEU A 55 -5.64 -7.81 3.70
N SER A 56 -5.49 -6.55 4.06
CA SER A 56 -6.38 -5.86 5.00
C SER A 56 -7.37 -5.01 4.24
N GLU A 57 -8.59 -4.89 4.75
CA GLU A 57 -9.61 -4.00 4.17
C GLU A 57 -10.01 -2.96 5.22
N LYS A 58 -10.06 -1.70 4.81
CA LYS A 58 -10.39 -0.57 5.68
C LYS A 58 -11.41 0.34 5.02
N ILE A 59 -12.45 0.67 5.78
CA ILE A 59 -13.45 1.64 5.38
C ILE A 59 -12.95 3.02 5.78
N LEU A 60 -12.72 3.89 4.81
CA LEU A 60 -12.33 5.28 5.02
C LEU A 60 -13.55 6.20 4.88
N PRO A 61 -13.66 7.27 5.68
CA PRO A 61 -14.84 8.14 5.72
C PRO A 61 -15.10 8.96 4.44
N LEU A 62 -14.29 8.78 3.40
CA LEU A 62 -14.39 9.47 2.10
C LEU A 62 -14.49 8.52 0.90
N GLU A 63 -14.44 7.21 1.13
CA GLU A 63 -14.49 6.20 0.07
C GLU A 63 -15.75 5.35 0.25
N LYS A 64 -16.45 5.07 -0.86
CA LYS A 64 -17.74 4.35 -0.83
C LYS A 64 -17.56 2.87 -0.51
N ASP A 65 -16.46 2.30 -0.96
CA ASP A 65 -16.13 0.88 -0.82
C ASP A 65 -14.93 0.69 0.12
N PRO A 66 -14.82 -0.47 0.80
CA PRO A 66 -13.65 -0.81 1.58
C PRO A 66 -12.39 -0.79 0.71
N ILE A 67 -11.38 -0.06 1.16
CA ILE A 67 -10.10 -0.01 0.46
C ILE A 67 -9.24 -1.17 0.94
N LYS A 68 -8.72 -1.90 -0.04
CA LYS A 68 -7.72 -2.94 0.16
C LYS A 68 -6.37 -2.29 0.44
N MET A 69 -5.71 -2.72 1.51
CA MET A 69 -4.41 -2.23 1.93
C MET A 69 -3.54 -3.40 2.37
N LEU A 70 -2.25 -3.29 2.11
CA LEU A 70 -1.25 -4.24 2.57
C LEU A 70 -0.16 -3.45 3.28
N SER A 71 0.16 -3.82 4.51
CA SER A 71 1.25 -3.19 5.24
C SER A 71 2.22 -4.23 5.77
N PHE A 72 3.51 -3.90 5.73
CA PHE A 72 4.57 -4.76 6.23
C PHE A 72 5.67 -3.96 6.93
N PRO A 73 6.37 -4.55 7.91
CA PRO A 73 7.46 -3.86 8.61
C PRO A 73 8.62 -3.51 7.70
N ASP A 74 9.32 -2.41 7.97
CA ASP A 74 10.43 -1.92 7.15
C ASP A 74 11.56 -2.94 6.96
N PHE A 75 11.90 -3.71 8.00
CA PHE A 75 12.90 -4.77 7.94
C PHE A 75 12.54 -5.93 7.01
N GLU A 76 11.26 -6.06 6.61
CA GLU A 76 10.82 -7.06 5.64
C GLU A 76 10.93 -6.59 4.19
N LEU A 77 11.14 -5.28 3.97
CA LEU A 77 11.32 -4.72 2.63
C LEU A 77 12.44 -5.43 1.89
N ASP A 78 13.59 -5.66 2.52
CA ASP A 78 14.74 -6.31 1.89
C ASP A 78 14.44 -7.74 1.44
N LYS A 79 13.46 -8.41 2.07
CA LYS A 79 13.01 -9.76 1.70
C LYS A 79 11.96 -9.75 0.60
N HIS A 80 11.08 -8.74 0.59
CA HIS A 80 9.92 -8.67 -0.30
C HIS A 80 10.23 -7.91 -1.59
N LEU A 81 11.05 -6.87 -1.54
CA LEU A 81 11.41 -6.04 -2.69
C LEU A 81 12.01 -6.87 -3.84
N PRO A 82 12.97 -7.80 -3.61
CA PRO A 82 13.47 -8.65 -4.68
C PRO A 82 12.39 -9.56 -5.29
N LYS A 83 11.39 -10.00 -4.51
CA LYS A 83 10.30 -10.84 -5.02
C LYS A 83 9.36 -10.05 -5.93
N LEU A 84 9.01 -8.83 -5.53
CA LEU A 84 8.18 -7.91 -6.34
C LEU A 84 8.88 -7.53 -7.66
N VAL A 85 10.17 -7.24 -7.62
CA VAL A 85 10.93 -6.92 -8.83
C VAL A 85 11.08 -8.15 -9.73
N ARG A 86 11.31 -9.33 -9.15
CA ARG A 86 11.42 -10.59 -9.92
C ARG A 86 10.10 -11.04 -10.53
N SER A 87 8.96 -10.65 -9.98
CA SER A 87 7.65 -10.87 -10.61
C SER A 87 7.38 -9.92 -11.78
N GLY A 88 8.32 -9.05 -12.13
CA GLY A 88 8.21 -8.10 -13.24
C GLY A 88 7.47 -6.82 -12.90
N GLU A 89 7.14 -6.60 -11.63
CA GLU A 89 6.50 -5.36 -11.18
C GLU A 89 7.58 -4.32 -10.89
N ARG A 90 7.35 -3.08 -11.35
CA ARG A 90 8.20 -1.94 -10.99
C ARG A 90 7.77 -1.46 -9.62
N VAL A 91 8.73 -1.16 -8.75
CA VAL A 91 8.42 -0.74 -7.38
C VAL A 91 8.95 0.67 -7.17
N ALA A 92 8.09 1.58 -6.68
CA ALA A 92 8.44 2.94 -6.34
C ALA A 92 8.19 3.17 -4.84
N ILE A 93 9.17 3.73 -4.15
CA ILE A 93 9.22 3.96 -2.70
C ILE A 93 9.41 5.45 -2.46
#